data_AF-A0A1F9Y294-F1
#
_entry.id   AF-A0A1F9Y294-F1
#
_cell.length_a   1.000
_cell.length_b   1.000
_cell.length_c   1.000
_cell.angle_alpha   90.00
_cell.angle_beta   90.00
_cell.angle_gamma   90.00
#
_symmetry.space_group_name_H-M   'P 1'
#
loop_
_entity.id
_entity.type
_entity.pdbx_description
1 polymer ?
#
loop_
_entity_poly.entity_id
_entity_poly.type
_entity_poly.pdbx_seq_one_letter_code
_entity_poly.pdbx_strand_id
1 'polypeptide(L)'
;LQAEQLLPLIPRACGRMIAKTVRSAAANLTIKARLAGKTLVPEKVYIKSCWSGLGPMGQMRRVMPAPQGRANTFKRKVCHLTVTVSDEAGR
;
A
#
# COMPACT_ATOMS: atom_id res chain seq x y z
N LEU A 1 13.32 -9.22 -1.43
CA LEU A 1 13.08 -10.02 -0.19
C LEU A 1 13.19 -9.21 1.10
N GLN A 2 14.20 -8.34 1.26
CA GLN A 2 14.42 -7.56 2.48
C GLN A 2 13.19 -6.77 2.97
N ALA A 3 12.43 -6.15 2.07
CA ALA A 3 11.25 -5.36 2.43
C ALA A 3 10.16 -6.19 3.16
N GLU A 4 9.95 -7.45 2.76
CA GLU A 4 8.92 -8.30 3.39
C GLU A 4 9.30 -8.71 4.82
N GLN A 5 10.59 -8.84 5.10
CA GLN A 5 11.10 -9.16 6.44
C GLN A 5 11.09 -7.94 7.36
N LEU A 6 11.31 -6.73 6.80
CA LEU A 6 11.40 -5.50 7.57
C LEU A 6 10.02 -4.96 7.98
N LEU A 7 9.01 -5.05 7.11
CA LEU A 7 7.68 -4.47 7.36
C LEU A 7 6.97 -4.97 8.64
N PRO A 8 7.03 -6.26 9.03
CA PRO A 8 6.47 -6.76 10.28
C PRO A 8 7.19 -6.24 11.53
N LEU A 9 8.47 -5.86 11.41
CA LEU A 9 9.28 -5.38 12.52
C LEU A 9 8.99 -3.91 12.86
N ILE A 10 8.40 -3.16 11.94
CA ILE A 10 8.04 -1.76 12.16
C ILE A 10 6.79 -1.70 13.07
N PRO A 11 6.85 -1.01 14.23
CA PRO A 11 5.72 -0.91 15.17
C PRO A 11 4.69 0.15 14.71
N ARG A 12 4.12 -0.04 13.52
CA ARG A 12 3.07 0.83 12.96
C ARG A 12 1.90 -0.02 12.48
N ALA A 13 0.68 0.41 12.79
CA ALA A 13 -0.54 -0.27 12.36
C ALA A 13 -0.62 -0.45 10.83
N CYS A 14 -0.03 0.48 10.06
CA CYS A 14 0.03 0.42 8.61
C CYS A 14 0.89 -0.72 8.06
N GLY A 15 1.81 -1.28 8.85
CA GLY A 15 2.76 -2.32 8.41
C GLY A 15 2.06 -3.54 7.85
N ARG A 16 0.98 -4.01 8.48
CA ARG A 16 0.17 -5.13 8.00
C ARG A 16 -0.44 -4.88 6.62
N MET A 17 -0.89 -3.65 6.35
CA MET A 17 -1.49 -3.28 5.06
C MET A 17 -0.43 -3.22 3.97
N ILE A 18 0.71 -2.59 4.25
CA ILE A 18 1.82 -2.47 3.30
C ILE A 18 2.42 -3.85 2.98
N ALA A 19 2.59 -4.71 3.97
CA ALA A 19 3.09 -6.07 3.77
C ALA A 19 2.20 -6.88 2.80
N LYS A 20 0.87 -6.77 2.95
CA LYS A 20 -0.08 -7.39 2.01
C LYS A 20 0.07 -6.85 0.59
N THR A 21 0.19 -5.53 0.43
CA THR A 21 0.33 -4.92 -0.90
C THR A 21 1.64 -5.28 -1.57
N VAL A 22 2.74 -5.35 -0.81
CA VAL A 22 4.05 -5.78 -1.35
C VAL A 22 4.00 -7.23 -1.83
N ARG A 23 3.44 -8.14 -1.01
CA ARG A 23 3.26 -9.54 -1.40
C ARG A 23 2.38 -9.69 -2.64
N SER A 24 1.29 -8.92 -2.71
CA SER A 24 0.41 -8.91 -3.88
C SER A 24 1.10 -8.36 -5.13
N ALA A 25 1.88 -7.29 -5.00
CA ALA A 25 2.61 -6.71 -6.12
C ALA A 25 3.69 -7.67 -6.65
N ALA A 26 4.39 -8.40 -5.77
CA ALA A 26 5.32 -9.46 -6.16
C ALA A 26 4.61 -10.59 -6.93
N ALA A 27 3.45 -11.04 -6.45
CA ALA A 27 2.65 -12.06 -7.15
C ALA A 27 2.15 -11.57 -8.52
N ASN A 28 1.75 -10.31 -8.63
CA ASN A 28 1.36 -9.74 -9.93
C ASN A 28 2.54 -9.67 -10.90
N LEU A 29 3.74 -9.37 -10.42
CA LEU A 29 4.95 -9.38 -11.23
C LEU A 29 5.30 -10.79 -11.73
N THR A 30 5.23 -11.81 -10.87
CA THR A 30 5.53 -13.20 -11.28
C THR A 30 4.55 -13.70 -12.34
N ILE A 31 3.25 -13.39 -12.20
CA ILE A 31 2.24 -13.75 -13.20
C ILE A 31 2.52 -13.05 -14.54
N LYS A 32 2.82 -11.74 -14.52
CA LYS A 32 3.15 -10.98 -15.74
C LYS A 32 4.42 -11.49 -16.43
N ALA A 33 5.46 -11.81 -15.66
CA ALA A 33 6.70 -12.35 -16.21
C ALA A 33 6.50 -13.73 -16.84
N ARG A 34 5.72 -14.60 -16.18
CA ARG A 34 5.34 -15.92 -16.73
C ARG A 34 4.60 -15.79 -18.06
N LEU A 35 3.65 -14.87 -18.16
CA LEU A 35 2.92 -14.63 -19.40
C LEU A 35 3.84 -14.13 -20.52
N ALA A 36 4.81 -13.29 -20.18
CA ALA A 36 5.79 -12.72 -21.12
C ALA A 36 6.95 -13.69 -21.47
N GLY A 37 6.96 -14.92 -20.93
CA GLY A 37 8.04 -15.87 -21.14
C GLY A 37 9.39 -15.46 -20.52
N LYS A 38 9.40 -14.51 -19.58
CA LYS A 38 10.61 -14.03 -18.90
C LYS A 38 10.82 -14.79 -17.59
N THR A 39 12.04 -15.26 -17.37
CA THR A 39 12.44 -15.85 -16.09
C THR A 39 12.78 -14.75 -15.09
N LEU A 40 12.01 -14.68 -14.00
CA LEU A 40 12.20 -13.67 -12.96
C LEU A 40 13.16 -14.21 -11.89
N VAL A 41 14.23 -13.49 -11.59
CA VAL A 41 15.12 -13.82 -10.47
C VAL A 41 14.65 -13.07 -9.22
N PRO A 42 14.16 -13.75 -8.17
CA PRO A 42 13.51 -13.10 -7.02
C PRO A 42 14.41 -12.14 -6.22
N GLU A 43 15.73 -12.28 -6.35
CA GLU A 43 16.73 -11.42 -5.69
C GLU A 43 16.90 -10.06 -6.38
N LYS A 44 16.69 -10.00 -7.70
CA LYS A 44 16.82 -8.75 -8.48
C LYS A 44 15.58 -7.87 -8.42
N VAL A 45 14.48 -8.42 -7.89
CA VAL A 45 13.21 -7.73 -7.73
C VAL A 45 13.29 -6.68 -6.62
N TYR A 46 12.92 -5.45 -6.95
CA TYR A 46 12.92 -4.34 -6.02
C TYR A 46 11.67 -3.46 -6.17
N ILE A 47 11.40 -2.65 -5.14
CA ILE A 47 10.27 -1.71 -5.14
C ILE A 47 10.71 -0.45 -5.88
N LYS A 48 10.13 -0.19 -7.07
CA LYS A 48 10.49 0.96 -7.90
C LYS A 48 9.89 2.27 -7.38
N SER A 49 8.61 2.23 -7.01
CA SER A 49 7.95 3.39 -6.41
C SER A 49 6.83 2.96 -5.48
N CYS A 50 6.69 3.70 -4.39
CA CYS A 50 5.68 3.47 -3.36
C CYS A 50 5.17 4.83 -2.88
N TRP A 51 3.87 5.06 -3.01
CA TRP A 51 3.26 6.30 -2.53
C TRP A 51 1.84 6.08 -2.04
N SER A 52 1.41 6.97 -1.15
CA SER A 52 0.03 7.03 -0.66
C SER A 52 -0.66 8.26 -1.23
N GLY A 53 -1.68 8.04 -2.06
CA GLY A 53 -2.57 9.09 -2.54
C GLY A 53 -3.74 9.35 -1.60
N LEU A 54 -4.51 10.38 -1.92
CA LEU A 54 -5.74 10.73 -1.21
C LEU A 54 -6.88 9.79 -1.64
N GLY A 55 -7.55 9.14 -0.69
CA GLY A 55 -8.74 8.33 -0.97
C GLY A 55 -10.05 9.14 -0.93
N PRO A 56 -11.18 8.55 -1.37
CA PRO A 56 -12.47 9.23 -1.38
C PRO A 56 -12.94 9.50 0.05
N MET A 57 -12.84 10.76 0.48
CA MET A 57 -13.21 11.22 1.82
C MET A 57 -14.47 12.09 1.86
N GLY A 58 -15.08 12.36 0.70
CA GLY A 58 -16.20 13.29 0.56
C GLY A 58 -17.43 12.86 1.37
N GLN A 59 -17.84 11.61 1.20
CA GLN A 59 -19.06 11.05 1.81
C GLN A 59 -18.82 10.43 3.19
N MET A 60 -17.57 10.30 3.65
CA MET A 60 -17.26 9.58 4.90
C MET A 60 -17.21 10.50 6.12
N ARG A 61 -18.22 11.37 6.22
CA ARG A 61 -18.49 12.28 7.33
C ARG A 61 -19.31 11.57 8.41
N ARG A 62 -18.95 11.77 9.68
CA ARG A 62 -19.67 11.25 10.84
C ARG A 62 -19.91 12.38 11.82
N VAL A 63 -21.10 12.39 12.42
CA VAL A 63 -21.46 13.32 13.48
C VAL A 63 -20.86 12.86 14.80
N MET A 64 -20.26 13.78 15.53
CA MET A 64 -19.78 13.61 16.89
C MET A 64 -20.55 14.60 17.78
N PRO A 65 -21.31 14.10 18.77
CA PRO A 65 -22.04 14.98 19.68
C PRO A 65 -21.05 15.86 20.46
N ALA A 66 -21.36 17.14 20.56
CA ALA A 66 -20.56 18.12 21.28
C ALA A 66 -21.43 18.84 22.33
N PRO A 67 -20.82 19.49 23.34
CA PRO A 67 -21.56 20.21 24.38
C PRO A 67 -22.54 21.25 23.82
N GLN A 68 -23.54 21.62 24.63
CA GLN A 68 -24.57 22.62 24.28
C GLN A 68 -25.40 22.25 23.03
N GLY A 69 -25.66 20.96 22.80
CA GLY A 69 -26.48 20.48 21.68
C GLY A 69 -25.82 20.65 20.30
N ARG A 70 -24.50 20.86 20.24
CA ARG A 70 -23.77 21.04 18.97
C ARG A 70 -23.46 19.70 18.30
N ALA A 71 -23.48 19.68 16.97
CA ALA A 71 -23.14 18.53 16.15
C ALA A 71 -21.86 18.78 15.35
N ASN A 72 -20.72 18.39 15.91
CA ASN A 72 -19.45 18.46 15.18
C ASN A 72 -19.38 17.34 14.16
N THR A 73 -18.73 17.56 13.03
CA THR A 73 -18.53 16.52 12.01
C THR A 73 -17.05 16.21 11.87
N PHE A 74 -16.69 14.93 11.88
CA PHE A 74 -15.35 14.46 11.53
C PHE A 74 -15.40 13.55 10.30
N LYS A 75 -14.28 13.46 9.58
CA LYS A 75 -14.13 12.57 8.41
C LYS A 75 -13.21 11.41 8.77
N ARG A 76 -13.58 10.17 8.44
CA ARG A 76 -12.61 9.05 8.47
C ARG A 76 -11.73 9.16 7.23
N LYS A 77 -10.45 9.51 7.44
CA LYS A 77 -9.48 9.66 6.35
C LYS A 77 -9.09 8.29 5.82
N VAL A 78 -9.03 8.15 4.50
CA VAL A 78 -8.61 6.95 3.77
C VAL A 78 -7.58 7.33 2.72
N CYS A 79 -6.79 6.36 2.27
CA CYS A 79 -5.73 6.55 1.28
C CYS A 79 -5.82 5.48 0.19
N HIS A 80 -5.32 5.82 -1.00
CA HIS A 80 -4.98 4.85 -2.03
C HIS A 80 -3.49 4.53 -1.92
N LEU A 81 -3.15 3.29 -1.60
CA LEU A 81 -1.78 2.83 -1.51
C LEU A 81 -1.38 2.19 -2.83
N THR A 82 -0.35 2.73 -3.48
CA THR A 82 0.19 2.20 -4.73
C THR A 82 1.63 1.75 -4.53
N VAL A 83 1.90 0.49 -4.87
CA VAL A 83 3.24 -0.10 -4.81
C VAL A 83 3.55 -0.66 -6.20
N THR A 84 4.67 -0.21 -6.77
CA THR A 84 5.19 -0.74 -8.03
C THR A 84 6.48 -1.52 -7.78
N VAL A 85 6.56 -2.70 -8.39
CA VAL A 85 7.70 -3.62 -8.24
C VAL A 85 8.25 -3.87 -9.63
N SER A 86 9.57 -3.85 -9.78
CA SER A 86 10.26 -4.06 -11.04
C SER A 86 11.51 -4.92 -10.84
N ASP A 87 11.97 -5.53 -11.94
CA ASP A 87 13.20 -6.31 -12.03
C ASP A 87 14.32 -5.52 -12.75
N GLU A 88 13.96 -4.45 -13.45
CA GLU A 88 14.90 -3.59 -14.16
C GLU A 88 15.30 -2.45 -13.24
N ALA A 89 16.53 -2.43 -12.75
CA ALA A 89 17.10 -1.30 -12.00
C ALA A 89 17.05 -0.03 -12.86
N GLY A 90 15.96 0.73 -12.71
CA GLY A 90 15.69 1.93 -13.49
C GLY A 90 16.79 2.96 -13.30
N ARG A 91 17.39 3.38 -14.42
CA ARG A 91 17.83 4.76 -14.64
C ARG A 91 16.70 5.74 -14.34
#